data_AF-A0A392V5T3-F1
#
_entry.id   AF-A0A392V5T3-F1
#
_cell.length_a   1.000
_cell.length_b   1.000
_cell.length_c   1.000
_cell.angle_alpha   90.00
_cell.angle_beta   90.00
_cell.angle_gamma   90.00
#
_symmetry.space_group_name_H-M   'P 1'
#
loop_
_entity.id
_entity.type
_entity.pdbx_description
1 polymer ?
#
loop_
_entity_poly.entity_id
_entity_poly.type
_entity_poly.pdbx_seq_one_letter_code
_entity_poly.pdbx_strand_id
1 'polypeptide(L)' 'EEAEELKKSVALQYDEGFQFAIDQVRVLFPDIDEGRLRKADAMKSIEGDKLVNYVPPVEE' A
#
# COMPACT_ATOMS: atom_id res chain seq x y z
N GLU A 1 9.63 -9.44 24.28
CA GLU A 1 10.82 -8.83 23.66
C GLU A 1 10.92 -9.26 22.19
N GLU A 2 11.15 -10.54 21.90
CA GLU A 2 11.31 -11.06 20.52
C GLU A 2 10.14 -10.76 19.57
N ALA A 3 8.89 -10.85 20.04
CA ALA A 3 7.72 -10.56 19.21
C ALA A 3 7.62 -9.07 18.80
N GLU A 4 8.17 -8.16 19.60
CA GLU A 4 8.20 -6.73 19.28
C GLU A 4 9.32 -6.42 18.29
N GLU A 5 10.48 -7.04 18.47
CA GLU A 5 11.61 -6.93 17.55
C GLU A 5 11.27 -7.52 16.17
N LEU A 6 10.58 -8.67 16.14
CA LEU A 6 10.10 -9.26 14.90
C LEU A 6 9.13 -8.33 14.18
N LYS A 7 8.19 -7.69 14.91
CA LYS A 7 7.27 -6.70 14.32
C LYS A 7 8.01 -5.51 13.72
N LYS A 8 9.03 -4.99 14.40
CA LYS A 8 9.87 -3.89 13.89
C LYS A 8 10.63 -4.30 12.64
N SER A 9 11.25 -5.48 12.64
CA SER A 9 11.97 -6.03 11.49
C SER A 9 11.05 -6.20 10.26
N VAL A 10 9.88 -6.79 10.48
CA VAL A 10 8.88 -6.98 9.42
C VAL A 10 8.35 -5.64 8.90
N ALA A 11 8.11 -4.67 9.77
CA ALA A 11 7.70 -3.32 9.36
C ALA A 11 8.77 -2.64 8.48
N LEU A 12 10.05 -2.73 8.86
CA LEU A 12 11.16 -2.21 8.06
C LEU A 12 11.22 -2.85 6.67
N GLN A 13 11.05 -4.17 6.59
CA GLN A 13 11.03 -4.87 5.31
C GLN A 13 9.88 -4.42 4.40
N TYR A 14 8.70 -4.18 4.96
CA TYR A 14 7.57 -3.65 4.19
C TYR A 14 7.80 -2.20 3.74
N ASP A 15 8.39 -1.36 4.58
CA ASP A 15 8.72 0.03 4.23
C ASP A 15 9.76 0.07 3.10
N GLU A 16 10.83 -0.73 3.19
CA GLU A 16 11.85 -0.85 2.14
C GLU A 16 11.27 -1.37 0.82
N GLY A 17 10.45 -2.43 0.88
CA GLY A 17 9.79 -2.98 -0.30
C GLY A 17 8.81 -2.00 -0.94
N PHE A 18 8.08 -1.23 -0.13
CA PHE A 18 7.20 -0.17 -0.61
C PHE A 18 8.00 0.94 -1.31
N GLN A 19 9.08 1.43 -0.70
CA GLN A 19 9.94 2.45 -1.32
C GLN A 19 10.50 1.98 -2.66
N PHE A 20 11.01 0.75 -2.71
CA PHE A 20 11.53 0.17 -3.95
C PHE A 20 10.46 0.13 -5.06
N ALA A 21 9.22 -0.29 -4.73
CA ALA A 21 8.12 -0.29 -5.69
C ALA A 21 7.77 1.13 -6.18
N ILE A 22 7.76 2.14 -5.30
CA ILE A 22 7.53 3.54 -5.68
C ILE A 22 8.61 4.04 -6.63
N ASP A 23 9.88 3.74 -6.36
CA ASP A 23 10.99 4.16 -7.23
C ASP A 23 10.88 3.55 -8.63
N GLN A 24 10.47 2.28 -8.74
CA GLN A 24 10.19 1.66 -10.04
C GLN A 24 9.06 2.38 -10.78
N VAL A 25 7.98 2.74 -10.09
CA VAL A 25 6.84 3.45 -10.70
C VAL A 25 7.23 4.87 -11.11
N ARG A 26 8.06 5.58 -10.35
CA ARG A 26 8.57 6.93 -10.68
C ARG A 26 9.31 6.99 -12.00
N VAL A 27 9.97 5.90 -12.42
CA VAL A 27 10.63 5.84 -13.74
C VAL A 27 9.62 6.03 -14.87
N LEU A 28 8.40 5.53 -14.71
CA LEU A 28 7.33 5.61 -15.71
C LEU A 28 6.41 6.83 -15.49
N PHE A 29 6.24 7.22 -14.22
CA PHE A 29 5.34 8.30 -13.78
C PHE A 29 6.09 9.23 -12.82
N PRO A 30 6.88 10.19 -13.33
CA PRO A 30 7.78 11.00 -12.50
C PRO A 30 7.05 11.89 -11.49
N ASP A 31 5.81 12.28 -11.78
CA ASP A 31 4.99 13.18 -10.97
C ASP A 31 4.12 12.45 -9.93
N ILE A 32 4.42 11.19 -9.63
CA ILE A 32 3.60 10.39 -8.70
C ILE A 32 3.68 10.94 -7.27
N ASP A 33 2.52 11.12 -6.65
CA ASP A 33 2.40 11.60 -5.27
C ASP A 33 2.53 10.42 -4.29
N GLU A 34 3.76 10.12 -3.88
CA GLU A 34 4.05 9.09 -2.88
C GLU A 34 3.29 9.32 -1.57
N GLY A 35 3.14 10.57 -1.14
CA GLY A 35 2.44 10.93 0.10
C GLY A 35 0.96 10.57 0.06
N ARG A 36 0.33 10.68 -1.12
CA ARG A 36 -1.03 10.20 -1.36
C ARG A 36 -1.08 8.67 -1.40
N LEU A 37 -0.11 8.01 -2.01
CA LEU A 37 -0.07 6.54 -2.09
C LEU A 37 0.10 5.87 -0.74
N ARG A 38 0.93 6.43 0.16
CA ARG A 38 1.08 5.94 1.54
C ARG A 38 -0.23 5.94 2.34
N LYS A 39 -1.21 6.75 1.94
CA LYS A 39 -2.53 6.86 2.59
C LYS A 39 -3.57 5.92 1.96
N ALA A 40 -3.22 5.23 0.88
CA ALA A 40 -4.13 4.30 0.24
C ALA A 40 -4.36 3.11 1.16
N ASP A 41 -5.63 2.84 1.44
CA ASP A 41 -6.03 1.68 2.22
C ASP A 41 -6.13 0.48 1.28
N ALA A 42 -5.20 -0.48 1.43
CA ALA A 42 -5.15 -1.68 0.60
C ALA A 42 -6.38 -2.59 0.77
N MET A 43 -7.21 -2.39 1.79
CA MET A 43 -8.46 -3.14 1.98
C MET A 43 -9.66 -2.52 1.24
N LYS A 44 -9.48 -1.39 0.56
CA LYS A 44 -10.54 -0.73 -0.20
C LYS A 44 -10.57 -1.20 -1.65
N SER A 45 -11.78 -1.19 -2.21
CA SER A 45 -11.99 -1.39 -3.65
C SER A 45 -11.73 -0.09 -4.41
N ILE A 46 -11.39 -0.23 -5.69
CA ILE A 46 -11.25 0.89 -6.62
C ILE A 46 -12.54 0.99 -7.45
N GLU A 47 -13.25 2.11 -7.32
CA GLU A 47 -14.38 2.46 -8.18
C GLU A 47 -14.03 3.77 -8.91
N GLY A 48 -13.72 3.66 -10.20
CA GLY A 48 -13.25 4.80 -11.00
C GLY A 48 -11.96 5.39 -10.44
N ASP A 49 -12.05 6.63 -9.96
CA ASP A 49 -10.94 7.40 -9.37
C ASP A 49 -10.92 7.39 -7.83
N LYS A 50 -11.74 6.55 -7.18
CA LYS A 50 -11.95 6.57 -5.72
C LYS A 50 -11.72 5.22 -5.07
N LEU A 51 -11.21 5.28 -3.83
CA LEU A 51 -11.16 4.15 -2.91
C LEU A 51 -12.46 4.10 -2.09
N VAL A 52 -13.23 3.03 -2.28
CA VAL A 52 -14.50 2.79 -1.57
C VAL A 52 -14.38 1.57 -0.65
N ASN A 53 -15.27 1.46 0.32
CA ASN A 53 -15.29 0.28 1.18
C ASN A 53 -15.54 -0.97 0.34
N TYR A 54 -14.73 -2.01 0.55
CA TYR A 54 -14.95 -3.29 -0.10
C TYR A 54 -16.31 -3.86 0.32
N VAL A 55 -17.12 -4.21 -0.67
CA VAL A 55 -18.37 -4.96 -0.47
C VAL A 55 -18.14 -6.34 -1.07
N PRO A 56 -18.16 -7.43 -0.26
CA PRO A 56 -18.03 -8.76 -0.79
C PRO A 56 -19.18 -9.05 -1.79
N PRO A 57 -18.91 -9.80 -2.87
CA PRO A 57 -19.98 -10.25 -3.74
C PRO A 57 -21.00 -11.05 -2.92
N VAL A 58 -22.29 -10.81 -3.15
CA VAL A 58 -23.34 -11.63 -2.55
C VAL A 58 -23.22 -13.00 -3.20
N GLU A 59 -22.89 -14.03 -2.41
CA GLU A 59 -22.89 -15.41 -2.87
C GLU A 59 -24.35 -15.79 -3.23
N GLU A 60 -24.61 -16.12 -4.51
CA GLU A 60 -25.91 -16.62 -4.99
C GLU A 60 -26.15 -18.08 -4.61
#